data_AF-A0A3N5G3J8-F1
#
_entry.id   AF-A0A3N5G3J8-F1
#
_cell.length_a   1.000
_cell.length_b   1.000
_cell.length_c   1.000
_cell.angle_alpha   90.00
_cell.angle_beta   90.00
_cell.angle_gamma   90.00
#
_symmetry.space_group_name_H-M   'P 1'
#
loop_
_entity.id
_entity.type
_entity.pdbx_description
1 polymer ?
#
loop_
_entity_poly.entity_id
_entity_poly.type
_entity_poly.pdbx_seq_one_letter_code
_entity_poly.pdbx_strand_id
1 'polypeptide(L)'
;MHSTGLTPPDTATHISTGMIPLSFLNTVEILSFSRISSKKGSRASMFRWFFLEGLVRFGGFPEPFLKASPKFHRRWQTDYKALLTRKAVRDLYRIADIRGIEHLVEILPLKVGSPLSINSLREDLNCHHSTITKWIDVLKEVYLAFTIRPWHRQIQRSLKKGPKLYFYDWSLLSETGLRFENLLAVVLTRMAARFTETGLGLFEVMYIRDTAKREVDFVLVKDGKPFALFEVKESGLEIAPALRHFDRMLMIPGYQIVRDIEKAEAFPDNCFLIPAAAFLMLTG
;
A
#
# COMPACT_ATOMS: atom_id res chain seq x y z
N MET A 1 4.84 47.51 -25.04
CA MET A 1 4.89 46.09 -25.43
C MET A 1 5.17 45.30 -24.16
N HIS A 2 4.11 44.81 -23.51
CA HIS A 2 4.16 44.09 -22.24
C HIS A 2 4.34 42.59 -22.50
N SER A 3 5.38 41.98 -21.95
CA SER A 3 5.45 40.53 -21.75
C SER A 3 5.13 40.21 -20.29
N THR A 4 3.92 39.74 -20.02
CA THR A 4 3.55 39.15 -18.74
C THR A 4 3.84 37.65 -18.81
N GLY A 5 4.94 37.23 -18.18
CA GLY A 5 5.23 35.83 -17.94
C GLY A 5 4.23 35.27 -16.93
N LEU A 6 3.45 34.27 -17.36
CA LEU A 6 2.58 33.50 -16.49
C LEU A 6 3.43 32.48 -15.73
N THR A 7 3.67 32.74 -14.45
CA THR A 7 4.08 31.71 -13.50
C THR A 7 2.92 30.72 -13.28
N PRO A 8 3.17 29.41 -13.18
CA PRO A 8 2.13 28.46 -12.83
C PRO A 8 1.64 28.71 -11.39
N PRO A 9 0.36 28.45 -11.08
CA PRO A 9 -0.19 28.72 -9.76
C PRO A 9 0.43 27.78 -8.69
N ASP A 10 0.95 28.37 -7.61
CA ASP A 10 1.60 27.76 -6.43
C ASP A 10 0.77 26.69 -5.69
N THR A 11 -0.48 26.45 -6.07
CA THR A 11 -1.39 25.50 -5.41
C THR A 11 -1.04 24.04 -5.68
N ALA A 12 -0.46 23.69 -6.84
CA ALA A 12 -0.13 22.30 -7.17
C ALA A 12 1.05 21.73 -6.34
N THR A 13 2.02 22.58 -6.01
CA THR A 13 3.24 22.19 -5.26
C THR A 13 2.95 21.93 -3.78
N HIS A 14 2.02 22.69 -3.19
CA HIS A 14 1.56 22.48 -1.81
C HIS A 14 0.66 21.26 -1.65
N ILE A 15 -0.12 20.92 -2.68
CA ILE A 15 -0.96 19.71 -2.72
C ILE A 15 -0.10 18.45 -2.86
N SER A 16 1.03 18.52 -3.57
CA SER A 16 1.96 17.40 -3.81
C SER A 16 2.72 16.93 -2.56
N THR A 17 3.13 17.84 -1.67
CA THR A 17 4.11 17.52 -0.62
C THR A 17 3.49 17.16 0.74
N GLY A 18 2.25 17.63 1.00
CA GLY A 18 1.52 17.40 2.26
C GLY A 18 0.40 16.36 2.21
N MET A 19 0.04 15.82 1.04
CA MET A 19 -1.14 14.95 0.89
C MET A 19 -0.83 13.48 0.59
N ILE A 20 0.43 13.12 0.43
CA ILE A 20 0.82 11.74 0.22
C ILE A 20 1.51 11.28 1.51
N PRO A 21 1.22 10.08 2.05
CA PRO A 21 1.98 9.55 3.20
C PRO A 21 3.48 9.36 2.87
N LEU A 22 3.88 9.61 1.61
CA LEU A 22 5.24 9.56 1.10
C LEU A 22 6.19 10.55 1.80
N SER A 23 5.73 11.69 2.31
CA SER A 23 6.62 12.63 2.99
C SER A 23 7.01 12.24 4.42
N PHE A 24 6.46 11.15 4.98
CA PHE A 24 6.54 10.91 6.44
C PHE A 24 7.19 9.62 6.93
N LEU A 25 7.92 8.89 6.08
CA LEU A 25 8.91 7.92 6.60
C LEU A 25 10.30 8.29 6.10
N ASN A 26 10.74 9.52 6.42
CA ASN A 26 12.16 9.66 6.71
C ASN A 26 12.34 9.11 8.12
N THR A 27 12.96 7.93 8.21
CA THR A 27 13.42 7.28 9.45
C THR A 27 14.02 8.29 10.45
N VAL A 28 14.64 9.36 9.94
CA VAL A 28 15.31 10.43 10.70
C VAL A 28 14.37 11.23 11.62
N GLU A 29 13.09 11.46 11.28
CA GLU A 29 12.17 12.19 12.17
C GLU A 29 11.57 11.30 13.25
N ILE A 30 11.31 10.02 12.96
CA ILE A 30 10.92 9.05 14.00
C ILE A 30 12.12 8.79 14.93
N LEU A 31 13.34 8.80 14.38
CA LEU A 31 14.57 8.75 15.16
C LEU A 31 14.86 10.06 15.91
N SER A 32 14.29 11.20 15.54
CA SER A 32 14.39 12.42 16.37
C SER A 32 13.56 12.29 17.66
N PHE A 33 12.50 11.47 17.63
CA PHE A 33 11.81 10.96 18.83
C PHE A 33 12.63 9.91 19.59
N SER A 34 13.59 9.25 18.93
CA SER A 34 14.47 8.21 19.51
C SER A 34 15.64 8.74 20.36
N ARG A 35 15.69 10.05 20.67
CA ARG A 35 16.57 10.56 21.74
C ARG A 35 16.23 10.02 23.13
N ILE A 36 15.18 9.21 23.26
CA ILE A 36 14.93 8.39 24.43
C ILE A 36 15.40 6.94 24.18
N SER A 37 16.61 6.69 24.68
CA SER A 37 16.95 5.51 25.48
C SER A 37 17.59 4.31 24.77
N SER A 38 18.92 4.29 24.87
CA SER A 38 19.70 3.06 24.98
C SER A 38 19.37 2.33 26.28
N LYS A 39 18.55 1.27 26.26
CA LYS A 39 18.67 0.09 27.17
C LYS A 39 17.69 -1.05 26.79
N LYS A 40 18.33 -2.22 26.61
CA LYS A 40 17.91 -3.62 26.32
C LYS A 40 16.41 -4.03 26.40
N GLY A 41 15.97 -4.71 25.33
CA GLY A 41 15.08 -5.88 25.36
C GLY A 41 13.57 -5.62 25.42
N SER A 42 13.06 -5.21 26.58
CA SER A 42 11.62 -5.17 26.85
C SER A 42 10.93 -3.91 26.29
N ARG A 43 11.56 -2.74 26.44
CA ARG A 43 10.97 -1.46 26.01
C ARG A 43 10.98 -1.26 24.49
N ALA A 44 11.99 -1.82 23.81
CA ALA A 44 12.11 -1.74 22.35
C ALA A 44 11.04 -2.59 21.63
N SER A 45 10.74 -3.78 22.15
CA SER A 45 9.63 -4.60 21.62
C SER A 45 8.28 -3.94 21.87
N MET A 46 8.07 -3.38 23.06
CA MET A 46 6.87 -2.61 23.39
C MET A 46 6.69 -1.39 22.48
N PHE A 47 7.76 -0.61 22.25
CA PHE A 47 7.72 0.53 21.32
C PHE A 47 7.36 0.12 19.89
N ARG A 48 8.00 -0.94 19.38
CA ARG A 48 7.72 -1.48 18.03
C ARG A 48 6.27 -1.90 17.89
N TRP A 49 5.71 -2.55 18.92
CA TRP A 49 4.31 -2.93 18.95
C TRP A 49 3.39 -1.71 18.94
N PHE A 50 3.62 -0.72 19.81
CA PHE A 50 2.83 0.52 19.81
C PHE A 50 2.91 1.30 18.49
N PHE A 51 4.08 1.29 17.85
CA PHE A 51 4.27 1.91 16.54
C PHE A 51 3.43 1.22 15.46
N LEU A 52 3.49 -0.12 15.39
CA LEU A 52 2.68 -0.92 14.48
C LEU A 52 1.18 -0.69 14.73
N GLU A 53 0.73 -0.74 15.97
CA GLU A 53 -0.68 -0.52 16.33
C GLU A 53 -1.14 0.90 15.99
N GLY A 54 -0.28 1.90 16.20
CA GLY A 54 -0.52 3.27 15.78
C GLY A 54 -0.71 3.38 14.28
N LEU A 55 0.17 2.75 13.48
CA LEU A 55 0.06 2.73 12.02
C LEU A 55 -1.20 2.01 11.56
N VAL A 56 -1.47 0.81 12.08
CA VAL A 56 -2.67 0.02 11.71
C VAL A 56 -3.95 0.78 12.10
N ARG A 57 -3.95 1.54 13.19
CA ARG A 57 -5.17 2.23 13.63
C ARG A 57 -5.38 3.59 12.97
N PHE A 58 -4.33 4.40 12.84
CA PHE A 58 -4.42 5.80 12.47
C PHE A 58 -3.82 6.12 11.09
N GLY A 59 -3.26 5.12 10.41
CA GLY A 59 -2.67 5.28 9.09
C GLY A 59 -1.23 5.80 9.13
N GLY A 60 -0.65 5.97 7.95
CA GLY A 60 0.71 6.49 7.76
C GLY A 60 0.79 8.00 7.70
N PHE A 61 -0.35 8.68 7.82
CA PHE A 61 -0.41 10.13 7.79
C PHE A 61 -0.02 10.72 9.14
N PRO A 62 0.71 11.84 9.15
CA PRO A 62 1.38 12.35 10.34
C PRO A 62 0.41 12.86 11.39
N GLU A 63 -0.54 13.69 10.96
CA GLU A 63 -1.42 14.39 11.88
C GLU A 63 -2.33 13.40 12.60
N PRO A 64 -2.95 12.41 11.91
CA PRO A 64 -3.70 11.35 12.60
C PRO A 64 -2.84 10.45 13.48
N PHE A 65 -1.67 10.02 12.98
CA PHE A 65 -0.77 9.14 13.70
C PHE A 65 -0.27 9.78 15.01
N LEU A 66 0.21 11.01 14.95
CA LEU A 66 0.72 11.75 16.11
C LEU A 66 -0.39 12.13 17.11
N LYS A 67 -1.59 12.49 16.63
CA LYS A 67 -2.71 12.77 17.56
C LYS A 67 -3.28 11.53 18.23
N ALA A 68 -3.19 10.36 17.58
CA ALA A 68 -3.69 9.08 18.08
C ALA A 68 -5.12 9.14 18.67
N SER A 69 -5.99 9.97 18.09
CA SER A 69 -7.36 10.21 18.57
C SER A 69 -8.38 9.69 17.55
N PRO A 70 -9.23 8.71 17.92
CA PRO A 70 -10.23 8.15 17.00
C PRO A 70 -11.20 9.20 16.46
N LYS A 71 -11.62 10.18 17.29
CA LYS A 71 -12.50 11.27 16.86
C LYS A 71 -11.82 12.17 15.83
N PHE A 72 -10.55 12.51 16.06
CA PHE A 72 -9.78 13.32 15.13
C PHE A 72 -9.54 12.58 13.81
N HIS A 73 -9.09 11.33 13.88
CA HIS A 73 -8.80 10.50 12.71
C HIS A 73 -10.03 10.30 11.83
N ARG A 74 -11.21 10.02 12.41
CA ARG A 74 -12.45 9.92 11.64
C ARG A 74 -12.81 11.20 10.90
N ARG A 75 -12.66 12.36 11.55
CA ARG A 75 -12.87 13.66 10.89
C ARG A 75 -11.87 13.87 9.76
N TRP A 76 -10.60 13.62 10.04
CA TRP A 76 -9.51 13.76 9.08
C TRP A 76 -9.73 12.88 7.84
N GLN A 77 -10.16 11.62 8.01
CA GLN A 77 -10.46 10.71 6.89
C GLN A 77 -11.62 11.21 6.02
N THR A 78 -12.67 11.76 6.63
CA THR A 78 -13.79 12.37 5.89
C THR A 78 -13.30 13.56 5.06
N ASP A 79 -12.51 14.44 5.68
CA ASP A 79 -11.96 15.62 5.03
C ASP A 79 -10.99 15.23 3.89
N TYR A 80 -10.12 14.24 4.11
CA TYR A 80 -9.20 13.70 3.12
C TYR A 80 -9.92 13.09 1.90
N LYS A 81 -10.91 12.23 2.13
CA LYS A 81 -11.72 11.65 1.04
C LYS A 81 -12.42 12.73 0.23
N ALA A 82 -13.09 13.67 0.89
CA ALA A 82 -13.80 14.75 0.22
C ALA A 82 -12.85 15.67 -0.59
N LEU A 83 -11.67 15.96 -0.05
CA LEU A 83 -10.64 16.74 -0.74
C LEU A 83 -10.20 16.04 -2.04
N LEU A 84 -9.88 14.75 -1.97
CA LEU A 84 -9.38 14.01 -3.13
C LEU A 84 -10.49 13.74 -4.15
N THR A 85 -11.71 13.40 -3.74
CA THR A 85 -12.77 13.03 -4.69
C THR A 85 -13.51 14.23 -5.29
N ARG A 86 -13.66 15.34 -4.54
CA ARG A 86 -14.40 16.51 -5.03
C ARG A 86 -13.50 17.58 -5.59
N LYS A 87 -12.48 17.98 -4.83
CA LYS A 87 -11.63 19.13 -5.21
C LYS A 87 -10.65 18.70 -6.28
N ALA A 88 -9.82 17.70 -6.00
CA ALA A 88 -8.77 17.27 -6.93
C ALA A 88 -9.36 16.73 -8.24
N VAL A 89 -10.39 15.88 -8.19
CA VAL A 89 -11.00 15.33 -9.42
C VAL A 89 -11.67 16.41 -10.27
N ARG A 90 -12.45 17.31 -9.67
CA ARG A 90 -13.14 18.37 -10.40
C ARG A 90 -12.15 19.32 -11.08
N ASP A 91 -11.13 19.74 -10.33
CA ASP A 91 -10.19 20.76 -10.77
C ASP A 91 -9.22 20.22 -11.84
N LEU A 92 -8.80 18.95 -11.72
CA LEU A 92 -7.81 18.35 -12.62
C LEU A 92 -8.41 17.66 -13.84
N TYR A 93 -9.58 17.02 -13.71
CA TYR A 93 -10.10 16.09 -14.73
C TYR A 93 -11.45 16.46 -15.32
N ARG A 94 -12.07 17.57 -14.88
CA ARG A 94 -13.37 18.08 -15.39
C ARG A 94 -14.45 17.00 -15.48
N ILE A 95 -14.47 16.05 -14.55
CA ILE A 95 -15.43 14.96 -14.56
C ILE A 95 -16.82 15.51 -14.18
N ALA A 96 -17.80 15.28 -15.05
CA ALA A 96 -19.17 15.73 -14.86
C ALA A 96 -19.88 14.97 -13.73
N ASP A 97 -19.66 13.65 -13.65
CA ASP A 97 -20.29 12.78 -12.65
C ASP A 97 -19.38 12.56 -11.44
N ILE A 98 -19.39 13.53 -10.53
CA ILE A 98 -18.64 13.45 -9.27
C ILE A 98 -19.27 12.42 -8.32
N ARG A 99 -20.61 12.29 -8.33
CA ARG A 99 -21.33 11.37 -7.43
C ARG A 99 -20.97 9.92 -7.72
N GLY A 100 -20.84 9.56 -9.00
CA GLY A 100 -20.40 8.24 -9.40
C GLY A 100 -19.01 7.87 -8.88
N ILE A 101 -18.07 8.83 -8.86
CA ILE A 101 -16.74 8.63 -8.26
C ILE A 101 -16.84 8.46 -6.74
N GLU A 102 -17.66 9.26 -6.07
CA GLU A 102 -17.86 9.12 -4.62
C GLU A 102 -18.39 7.74 -4.27
N HIS A 103 -19.40 7.25 -4.99
CA HIS A 103 -19.91 5.88 -4.80
C HIS A 103 -18.85 4.83 -5.13
N LEU A 104 -18.04 5.03 -6.18
CA LEU A 104 -16.92 4.13 -6.46
C LEU A 104 -15.95 4.05 -5.28
N VAL A 105 -15.58 5.20 -4.68
CA VAL A 105 -14.69 5.26 -3.51
C VAL A 105 -15.30 4.61 -2.27
N GLU A 106 -16.63 4.57 -2.14
CA GLU A 106 -17.31 3.85 -1.07
C GLU A 106 -17.27 2.32 -1.25
N ILE A 107 -17.29 1.83 -2.50
CA ILE A 107 -17.30 0.39 -2.82
C ILE A 107 -15.88 -0.19 -2.85
N LEU A 108 -14.89 0.56 -3.33
CA LEU A 108 -13.51 0.08 -3.52
C LEU A 108 -12.85 -0.54 -2.27
N PRO A 109 -13.07 -0.05 -1.03
CA PRO A 109 -12.57 -0.69 0.19
C PRO A 109 -12.92 -2.18 0.31
N LEU A 110 -14.07 -2.60 -0.23
CA LEU A 110 -14.54 -3.98 -0.20
C LEU A 110 -13.87 -4.87 -1.27
N LYS A 111 -13.12 -4.27 -2.20
CA LYS A 111 -12.46 -4.96 -3.31
C LYS A 111 -10.92 -5.03 -3.14
N VAL A 112 -10.38 -4.47 -2.05
CA VAL A 112 -8.93 -4.51 -1.75
C VAL A 112 -8.44 -5.95 -1.59
N GLY A 113 -7.19 -6.20 -1.99
CA GLY A 113 -6.54 -7.51 -1.87
C GLY A 113 -7.04 -8.56 -2.87
N SER A 114 -8.10 -8.26 -3.64
CA SER A 114 -8.65 -9.13 -4.68
C SER A 114 -8.40 -8.57 -6.08
N PRO A 115 -8.23 -9.42 -7.12
CA PRO A 115 -8.17 -8.96 -8.50
C PRO A 115 -9.42 -8.14 -8.87
N LEU A 116 -9.21 -6.92 -9.33
CA LEU A 116 -10.27 -5.96 -9.60
C LEU A 116 -11.05 -6.35 -10.86
N SER A 117 -12.37 -6.55 -10.71
CA SER A 117 -13.28 -6.79 -11.83
C SER A 117 -13.99 -5.49 -12.22
N ILE A 118 -13.57 -4.90 -13.34
CA ILE A 118 -14.23 -3.70 -13.89
C ILE A 118 -15.68 -3.99 -14.26
N ASN A 119 -15.98 -5.21 -14.72
CA ASN A 119 -17.35 -5.62 -15.03
C ASN A 119 -18.25 -5.62 -13.80
N SER A 120 -17.76 -6.14 -12.66
CA SER A 120 -18.51 -6.10 -11.38
C SER A 120 -18.79 -4.66 -10.95
N LEU A 121 -17.78 -3.78 -11.00
CA LEU A 121 -17.96 -2.37 -10.63
C LEU A 121 -18.92 -1.63 -11.56
N ARG A 122 -18.88 -1.95 -12.86
CA ARG A 122 -19.78 -1.40 -13.88
C ARG A 122 -21.24 -1.75 -13.58
N GLU A 123 -21.49 -2.98 -13.15
CA GLU A 123 -22.81 -3.47 -12.75
C GLU A 123 -23.26 -2.83 -11.42
N ASP A 124 -22.39 -2.80 -10.42
CA ASP A 124 -22.66 -2.20 -9.10
C ASP A 124 -23.02 -0.70 -9.21
N LEU A 125 -22.38 0.03 -10.14
CA LEU A 125 -22.53 1.49 -10.30
C LEU A 125 -23.39 1.91 -11.51
N ASN A 126 -23.91 0.94 -12.28
CA ASN A 126 -24.68 1.18 -13.52
C ASN A 126 -24.02 2.19 -14.48
N CYS A 127 -22.74 2.01 -14.77
CA CYS A 127 -21.94 2.90 -15.62
C CYS A 127 -21.42 2.17 -16.87
N HIS A 128 -20.73 2.88 -17.78
CA HIS A 128 -19.98 2.21 -18.85
C HIS A 128 -18.62 1.71 -18.33
N HIS A 129 -18.10 0.62 -18.92
CA HIS A 129 -16.78 0.07 -18.55
C HIS A 129 -15.68 1.13 -18.65
N SER A 130 -15.67 1.92 -19.73
CA SER A 130 -14.69 2.99 -19.94
C SER A 130 -14.78 4.10 -18.90
N THR A 131 -15.96 4.37 -18.34
CA THR A 131 -16.16 5.34 -17.26
C THR A 131 -15.50 4.84 -15.97
N ILE A 132 -15.73 3.59 -15.58
CA ILE A 132 -15.10 3.01 -14.38
C ILE A 132 -13.58 2.98 -14.52
N THR A 133 -13.04 2.57 -15.67
CA THR A 133 -11.59 2.59 -15.92
C THR A 133 -11.01 4.00 -15.74
N LYS A 134 -11.64 5.01 -16.36
CA LYS A 134 -11.22 6.41 -16.23
C LYS A 134 -11.28 6.89 -14.78
N TRP A 135 -12.31 6.54 -14.03
CA TRP A 135 -12.42 6.92 -12.62
C TRP A 135 -11.31 6.28 -11.78
N ILE A 136 -11.01 5.00 -11.97
CA ILE A 136 -9.89 4.33 -11.28
C ILE A 136 -8.56 5.00 -11.62
N ASP A 137 -8.33 5.35 -12.88
CA ASP A 137 -7.11 6.06 -13.29
C ASP A 137 -7.02 7.44 -12.61
N VAL A 138 -8.11 8.20 -12.57
CA VAL A 138 -8.14 9.47 -11.84
C VAL A 138 -7.85 9.29 -10.34
N LEU A 139 -8.41 8.26 -9.70
CA LEU A 139 -8.13 7.97 -8.29
C LEU A 139 -6.66 7.63 -8.03
N LYS A 140 -5.97 7.05 -9.03
CA LYS A 140 -4.53 6.81 -8.99
C LYS A 140 -3.73 8.10 -9.12
N GLU A 141 -4.09 8.95 -10.08
CA GLU A 141 -3.40 10.22 -10.32
C GLU A 141 -3.54 11.22 -9.16
N VAL A 142 -4.64 11.18 -8.41
CA VAL A 142 -4.80 11.99 -7.18
C VAL A 142 -4.24 11.31 -5.93
N TYR A 143 -3.52 10.20 -6.08
CA TYR A 143 -2.90 9.44 -4.99
C TYR A 143 -3.90 8.99 -3.90
N LEU A 144 -5.15 8.69 -4.28
CA LEU A 144 -6.09 8.03 -3.36
C LEU A 144 -5.82 6.52 -3.31
N ALA A 145 -5.61 5.92 -4.49
CA ALA A 145 -5.41 4.48 -4.64
C ALA A 145 -4.24 4.17 -5.59
N PHE A 146 -3.75 2.95 -5.55
CA PHE A 146 -2.78 2.42 -6.50
C PHE A 146 -3.10 0.96 -6.80
N THR A 147 -2.42 0.39 -7.79
CA THR A 147 -2.67 -0.99 -8.22
C THR A 147 -1.39 -1.81 -8.27
N ILE A 148 -1.47 -3.05 -7.80
CA ILE A 148 -0.40 -4.04 -7.90
C ILE A 148 -0.82 -5.07 -8.95
N ARG A 149 -0.02 -5.20 -10.01
CA ARG A 149 -0.28 -6.13 -11.11
C ARG A 149 0.21 -7.54 -10.79
N PRO A 150 -0.34 -8.58 -11.44
CA PRO A 150 0.17 -9.93 -11.26
C PRO A 150 1.52 -10.09 -11.95
N TRP A 151 2.44 -10.81 -11.34
CA TRP A 151 3.65 -11.29 -11.97
C TRP A 151 3.34 -12.56 -12.78
N HIS A 152 3.98 -12.66 -13.95
CA HIS A 152 3.97 -13.86 -14.75
C HIS A 152 5.22 -13.91 -15.62
N ARG A 153 5.81 -15.10 -15.83
CA ARG A 153 7.00 -15.29 -16.66
C ARG A 153 6.79 -14.74 -18.09
N GLN A 154 5.64 -15.02 -18.68
CA GLN A 154 5.15 -14.35 -19.90
C GLN A 154 4.29 -13.12 -19.55
N ILE A 155 4.80 -11.92 -19.87
CA ILE A 155 4.12 -10.63 -19.62
C ILE A 155 2.69 -10.61 -20.18
N GLN A 156 2.47 -11.17 -21.37
CA GLN A 156 1.14 -11.22 -22.00
C GLN A 156 0.07 -11.94 -21.15
N ARG A 157 0.48 -12.92 -20.33
CA ARG A 157 -0.43 -13.62 -19.42
C ARG A 157 -0.66 -12.87 -18.12
N SER A 158 0.31 -12.05 -17.69
CA SER A 158 0.14 -11.10 -16.58
C SER A 158 -0.92 -10.06 -16.95
N LEU A 159 -0.85 -9.45 -18.14
CA LEU A 159 -1.80 -8.43 -18.60
C LEU A 159 -3.26 -8.91 -18.67
N LYS A 160 -3.49 -10.22 -18.84
CA LYS A 160 -4.85 -10.80 -18.84
C LYS A 160 -5.46 -10.96 -17.44
N LYS A 161 -4.63 -10.94 -16.39
CA LYS A 161 -5.08 -11.05 -15.01
C LYS A 161 -5.26 -9.65 -14.44
N GLY A 162 -6.42 -9.38 -13.83
CA GLY A 162 -6.72 -8.06 -13.27
C GLY A 162 -5.73 -7.67 -12.15
N PRO A 163 -5.35 -6.39 -12.04
CA PRO A 163 -4.55 -5.93 -10.91
C PRO A 163 -5.36 -5.96 -9.61
N LYS A 164 -4.68 -6.01 -8.47
CA LYS A 164 -5.26 -5.73 -7.16
C LYS A 164 -5.20 -4.24 -6.88
N LEU A 165 -6.25 -3.66 -6.29
CA LEU A 165 -6.29 -2.24 -5.90
C LEU A 165 -6.02 -2.09 -4.39
N TYR A 166 -5.27 -1.07 -4.03
CA TYR A 166 -4.94 -0.70 -2.66
C TYR A 166 -5.06 0.81 -2.47
N PHE A 167 -5.25 1.27 -1.24
CA PHE A 167 -5.30 2.70 -0.90
C PHE A 167 -3.95 3.19 -0.38
N TYR A 168 -3.61 4.46 -0.62
CA TYR A 168 -2.44 5.06 0.04
C TYR A 168 -2.66 5.22 1.55
N ASP A 169 -3.91 5.46 1.97
CA ASP A 169 -4.34 5.38 3.37
C ASP A 169 -5.04 4.04 3.64
N TRP A 170 -4.31 3.05 4.16
CA TRP A 170 -4.90 1.77 4.56
C TRP A 170 -5.93 1.91 5.69
N SER A 171 -5.87 2.98 6.49
CA SER A 171 -6.81 3.18 7.61
C SER A 171 -8.25 3.41 7.14
N LEU A 172 -8.47 3.64 5.83
CA LEU A 172 -9.79 3.69 5.20
C LEU A 172 -10.51 2.34 5.20
N LEU A 173 -9.79 1.23 5.39
CA LEU A 173 -10.35 -0.12 5.39
C LEU A 173 -10.86 -0.49 6.78
N SER A 174 -12.07 -1.03 6.88
CA SER A 174 -12.68 -1.42 8.15
C SER A 174 -12.18 -2.78 8.67
N GLU A 175 -11.97 -3.74 7.75
CA GLU A 175 -11.50 -5.09 8.05
C GLU A 175 -9.99 -5.07 8.35
N THR A 176 -9.58 -5.76 9.42
CA THR A 176 -8.23 -5.65 9.98
C THR A 176 -7.19 -6.36 9.13
N GLY A 177 -7.50 -7.53 8.59
CA GLY A 177 -6.62 -8.30 7.71
C GLY A 177 -6.30 -7.52 6.42
N LEU A 178 -7.32 -7.02 5.73
CA LEU A 178 -7.19 -6.19 4.53
C LEU A 178 -6.46 -4.89 4.82
N ARG A 179 -6.72 -4.27 5.98
CA ARG A 179 -5.98 -3.08 6.41
C ARG A 179 -4.50 -3.37 6.56
N PHE A 180 -4.15 -4.50 7.19
CA PHE A 180 -2.77 -4.88 7.42
C PHE A 180 -2.06 -5.26 6.11
N GLU A 181 -2.71 -6.03 5.22
CA GLU A 181 -2.21 -6.31 3.87
C GLU A 181 -1.96 -5.01 3.09
N ASN A 182 -2.89 -4.06 3.13
CA ASN A 182 -2.75 -2.77 2.44
C ASN A 182 -1.59 -1.93 3.04
N LEU A 183 -1.39 -1.94 4.36
CA LEU A 183 -0.20 -1.32 4.97
C LEU A 183 1.08 -1.89 4.36
N LEU A 184 1.18 -3.22 4.25
CA LEU A 184 2.34 -3.88 3.65
C LEU A 184 2.47 -3.57 2.15
N ALA A 185 1.36 -3.47 1.41
CA ALA A 185 1.38 -3.05 0.02
C ALA A 185 2.03 -1.66 -0.15
N VAL A 186 1.69 -0.70 0.72
CA VAL A 186 2.30 0.65 0.69
C VAL A 186 3.77 0.59 1.08
N VAL A 187 4.12 -0.12 2.15
CA VAL A 187 5.51 -0.23 2.64
C VAL A 187 6.42 -0.87 1.60
N LEU A 188 6.01 -2.00 1.01
CA LEU A 188 6.77 -2.70 -0.02
C LEU A 188 6.92 -1.84 -1.28
N THR A 189 5.86 -1.14 -1.70
CA THR A 189 5.91 -0.26 -2.87
C THR A 189 6.90 0.88 -2.67
N ARG A 190 6.92 1.47 -1.47
CA ARG A 190 7.91 2.50 -1.10
C ARG A 190 9.34 1.95 -1.05
N MET A 191 9.52 0.76 -0.49
CA MET A 191 10.83 0.10 -0.46
C MET A 191 11.35 -0.16 -1.89
N ALA A 192 10.50 -0.65 -2.78
CA ALA A 192 10.84 -0.85 -4.19
C ALA A 192 11.19 0.47 -4.89
N ALA A 193 10.40 1.53 -4.69
CA ALA A 193 10.72 2.85 -5.22
C ALA A 193 12.08 3.34 -4.72
N ARG A 194 12.35 3.26 -3.41
CA ARG A 194 13.63 3.66 -2.82
C ARG A 194 14.81 2.89 -3.38
N PHE A 195 14.71 1.56 -3.54
CA PHE A 195 15.78 0.77 -4.15
C PHE A 195 16.04 1.16 -5.60
N THR A 196 15.00 1.56 -6.32
CA THR A 196 15.13 2.05 -7.69
C THR A 196 15.81 3.42 -7.73
N GLU A 197 15.37 4.35 -6.88
CA GLU A 197 15.93 5.70 -6.76
C GLU A 197 17.39 5.71 -6.32
N THR A 198 17.80 4.75 -5.48
CA THR A 198 19.21 4.60 -5.06
C THR A 198 20.08 3.84 -6.07
N GLY A 199 19.51 3.44 -7.22
CA GLY A 199 20.25 2.80 -8.30
C GLY A 199 20.58 1.32 -8.09
N LEU A 200 19.89 0.62 -7.17
CA LEU A 200 20.13 -0.80 -6.91
C LEU A 200 19.56 -1.74 -8.00
N GLY A 201 18.80 -1.20 -8.96
CA GLY A 201 18.11 -1.89 -10.04
C GLY A 201 16.69 -1.34 -10.21
N LEU A 202 15.95 -1.81 -11.21
CA LEU A 202 14.52 -1.47 -11.35
C LEU A 202 13.69 -2.41 -10.48
N PHE A 203 13.08 -1.89 -9.42
CA PHE A 203 12.24 -2.66 -8.52
C PHE A 203 10.75 -2.34 -8.70
N GLU A 204 9.93 -3.39 -8.64
CA GLU A 204 8.47 -3.27 -8.69
C GLU A 204 7.84 -4.30 -7.75
N VAL A 205 6.71 -3.95 -7.14
CA VAL A 205 5.89 -4.88 -6.37
C VAL A 205 4.77 -5.41 -7.25
N MET A 206 4.65 -6.72 -7.32
CA MET A 206 3.58 -7.45 -8.01
C MET A 206 2.94 -8.45 -7.04
N TYR A 207 1.91 -9.19 -7.46
CA TYR A 207 1.43 -10.38 -6.73
C TYR A 207 1.59 -11.64 -7.60
N ILE A 208 1.61 -12.84 -7.04
CA ILE A 208 1.70 -14.07 -7.85
C ILE A 208 0.53 -15.01 -7.56
N ARG A 209 -0.10 -15.48 -8.64
CA ARG A 209 -1.20 -16.45 -8.57
C ARG A 209 -1.13 -17.44 -9.72
N ASP A 210 -1.29 -18.73 -9.44
CA ASP A 210 -1.30 -19.77 -10.47
C ASP A 210 -2.71 -20.19 -10.91
N THR A 211 -2.80 -21.18 -11.81
CA THR A 211 -4.06 -21.73 -12.31
C THR A 211 -4.80 -22.58 -11.29
N ALA A 212 -4.10 -23.12 -10.28
CA ALA A 212 -4.70 -23.82 -9.14
C ALA A 212 -5.22 -22.84 -8.06
N LYS A 213 -5.21 -21.53 -8.37
CA LYS A 213 -5.62 -20.43 -7.49
C LYS A 213 -4.78 -20.30 -6.22
N ARG A 214 -3.58 -20.90 -6.16
CA ARG A 214 -2.60 -20.61 -5.11
C ARG A 214 -2.06 -19.22 -5.34
N GLU A 215 -1.93 -18.46 -4.26
CA GLU A 215 -1.61 -17.05 -4.30
C GLU A 215 -0.63 -16.70 -3.18
N VAL A 216 0.32 -15.81 -3.48
CA VAL A 216 1.15 -15.13 -2.49
C VAL A 216 0.94 -13.64 -2.70
N ASP A 217 0.72 -12.91 -1.61
CA ASP A 217 0.22 -11.53 -1.62
C ASP A 217 1.12 -10.60 -2.44
N PHE A 218 2.44 -10.69 -2.25
CA PHE A 218 3.39 -9.88 -2.98
C PHE A 218 4.62 -10.63 -3.45
N VAL A 219 5.17 -10.17 -4.58
CA VAL A 219 6.48 -10.52 -5.09
C VAL A 219 7.22 -9.24 -5.41
N LEU A 220 8.41 -9.07 -4.83
CA LEU A 220 9.34 -8.02 -5.22
C LEU A 220 10.07 -8.50 -6.47
N VAL A 221 10.04 -7.69 -7.52
CA VAL A 221 10.64 -7.98 -8.82
C VAL A 221 11.80 -7.01 -9.01
N LYS A 222 12.98 -7.54 -9.36
CA LYS A 222 14.17 -6.77 -9.70
C LYS A 222 14.53 -7.01 -11.16
N ASP A 223 14.62 -5.95 -11.96
CA ASP A 223 14.99 -5.99 -13.37
C ASP A 223 14.15 -7.03 -14.17
N GLY A 224 12.84 -7.06 -13.88
CA GLY A 224 11.88 -7.99 -14.50
C GLY A 224 11.91 -9.43 -13.96
N LYS A 225 12.79 -9.76 -13.02
CA LYS A 225 12.91 -11.10 -12.42
C LYS A 225 12.42 -11.10 -10.96
N PRO A 226 11.68 -12.13 -10.53
CA PRO A 226 11.22 -12.20 -9.15
C PRO A 226 12.43 -12.34 -8.22
N PHE A 227 12.42 -11.60 -7.13
CA PHE A 227 13.56 -11.43 -6.21
C PHE A 227 13.25 -11.93 -4.80
N ALA A 228 12.05 -11.66 -4.29
CA ALA A 228 11.58 -12.13 -2.99
C ALA A 228 10.05 -12.23 -2.96
N LEU A 229 9.53 -13.17 -2.17
CA LEU A 229 8.09 -13.37 -1.96
C LEU A 229 7.69 -12.86 -0.57
N PHE A 230 6.51 -12.26 -0.46
CA PHE A 230 5.96 -11.77 0.80
C PHE A 230 4.52 -12.24 0.96
N GLU A 231 4.25 -12.93 2.07
CA GLU A 231 2.92 -13.35 2.53
C GLU A 231 2.57 -12.56 3.80
N VAL A 232 1.33 -12.09 3.92
CA VAL A 232 0.87 -11.33 5.07
C VAL A 232 -0.07 -12.17 5.92
N LYS A 233 0.14 -12.19 7.23
CA LYS A 233 -0.75 -12.83 8.21
C LYS A 233 -0.96 -11.94 9.42
N GLU A 234 -2.16 -11.93 9.97
CA GLU A 234 -2.37 -11.33 11.29
C GLU A 234 -1.72 -12.19 12.39
N SER A 235 -1.93 -13.50 12.34
CA SER A 235 -1.40 -14.45 13.31
C SER A 235 -1.00 -15.77 12.66
N GLY A 236 -0.33 -16.63 13.43
CA GLY A 236 0.10 -17.96 13.01
C GLY A 236 1.62 -18.09 12.88
N LEU A 237 2.11 -19.28 13.23
CA LEU A 237 3.55 -19.61 13.21
C LEU A 237 3.93 -20.52 12.03
N GLU A 238 2.94 -21.11 11.37
CA GLU A 238 3.18 -21.98 10.21
C GLU A 238 3.29 -21.15 8.93
N ILE A 239 4.29 -21.46 8.11
CA ILE A 239 4.46 -20.85 6.79
C ILE A 239 3.36 -21.33 5.85
N ALA A 240 2.70 -20.36 5.18
CA ALA A 240 1.65 -20.60 4.22
C ALA A 240 2.08 -21.61 3.12
N PRO A 241 1.25 -22.62 2.78
CA PRO A 241 1.59 -23.61 1.76
C PRO A 241 1.85 -22.99 0.38
N ALA A 242 1.15 -21.91 0.02
CA ALA A 242 1.37 -21.20 -1.23
C ALA A 242 2.75 -20.53 -1.28
N LEU A 243 3.18 -19.92 -0.16
CA LEU A 243 4.52 -19.33 -0.05
C LEU A 243 5.61 -20.38 -0.27
N ARG A 244 5.52 -21.52 0.42
CA ARG A 244 6.46 -22.65 0.22
C ARG A 244 6.45 -23.18 -1.21
N HIS A 245 5.27 -23.23 -1.83
CA HIS A 245 5.15 -23.70 -3.21
C HIS A 245 5.90 -22.77 -4.18
N PHE A 246 5.68 -21.46 -4.09
CA PHE A 246 6.29 -20.50 -4.99
C PHE A 246 7.78 -20.26 -4.70
N ASP A 247 8.20 -20.28 -3.43
CA ASP A 247 9.62 -20.23 -3.06
C ASP A 247 10.38 -21.38 -3.74
N ARG A 248 9.97 -22.63 -3.55
CA ARG A 248 10.62 -23.80 -4.18
C ARG A 248 10.60 -23.73 -5.71
N MET A 249 9.49 -23.26 -6.29
CA MET A 249 9.33 -23.17 -7.74
C MET A 249 10.24 -22.10 -8.37
N LEU A 250 10.42 -20.97 -7.69
CA LEU A 250 11.19 -19.83 -8.19
C LEU A 250 12.64 -19.81 -7.69
N MET A 251 12.94 -20.59 -6.64
CA MET A 251 14.21 -20.62 -5.92
C MET A 251 14.63 -19.23 -5.38
N ILE A 252 13.69 -18.54 -4.72
CA ILE A 252 13.87 -17.19 -4.14
C ILE A 252 13.28 -17.14 -2.73
N PRO A 253 13.85 -16.33 -1.81
CA PRO A 253 13.39 -16.29 -0.42
C PRO A 253 11.91 -15.93 -0.28
N GLY A 254 11.25 -16.61 0.66
CA GLY A 254 9.88 -16.33 1.07
C GLY A 254 9.81 -15.72 2.47
N TYR A 255 9.15 -14.58 2.61
CA TYR A 255 8.97 -13.89 3.90
C TYR A 255 7.49 -13.86 4.28
N GLN A 256 7.12 -14.55 5.36
CA GLN A 256 5.79 -14.41 5.96
C GLN A 256 5.84 -13.34 7.04
N ILE A 257 5.25 -12.18 6.76
CA ILE A 257 5.17 -11.07 7.69
C ILE A 257 3.94 -11.25 8.57
N VAL A 258 4.16 -11.42 9.88
CA VAL A 258 3.09 -11.71 10.83
C VAL A 258 2.96 -10.59 11.85
N ARG A 259 1.74 -10.08 12.06
CA ARG A 259 1.45 -8.99 12.99
C ARG A 259 1.73 -9.40 14.44
N ASP A 260 1.21 -10.53 14.87
CA ASP A 260 1.12 -10.92 16.28
C ASP A 260 2.21 -11.90 16.73
N ILE A 261 3.45 -11.68 16.30
CA ILE A 261 4.62 -12.45 16.75
C ILE A 261 5.75 -11.53 17.22
N GLU A 262 6.60 -12.02 18.12
CA GLU A 262 7.71 -11.23 18.67
C GLU A 262 9.07 -11.56 18.08
N LYS A 263 9.25 -12.79 17.60
CA LYS A 263 10.54 -13.32 17.17
C LYS A 263 10.47 -13.76 15.71
N ALA A 264 11.54 -13.46 14.99
CA ALA A 264 11.74 -14.03 13.67
C ALA A 264 12.20 -15.48 13.79
N GLU A 265 11.79 -16.30 12.84
CA GLU A 265 12.14 -17.72 12.77
C GLU A 265 12.45 -18.10 11.32
N ALA A 266 13.51 -18.88 11.13
CA ALA A 266 13.89 -19.40 9.82
C ALA A 266 13.37 -20.84 9.68
N PHE A 267 12.80 -21.14 8.52
CA PHE A 267 12.26 -22.46 8.16
C PHE A 267 13.07 -23.06 7.02
N PRO A 268 12.95 -24.38 6.76
CA PRO A 268 13.50 -25.00 5.56
C PRO A 268 13.01 -24.30 4.28
N ASP A 269 13.78 -24.48 3.20
CA ASP A 269 13.51 -23.88 1.89
C ASP A 269 13.51 -22.34 1.92
N ASN A 270 14.50 -21.71 2.58
CA ASN A 270 14.69 -20.25 2.52
C ASN A 270 13.43 -19.41 2.86
N CYS A 271 12.56 -19.97 3.71
CA CYS A 271 11.35 -19.35 4.20
C CYS A 271 11.58 -18.74 5.58
N PHE A 272 11.07 -17.55 5.82
CA PHE A 272 11.25 -16.82 7.08
C PHE A 272 9.92 -16.29 7.60
N LEU A 273 9.68 -16.50 8.89
CA LEU A 273 8.60 -15.86 9.64
C LEU A 273 9.16 -14.58 10.27
N ILE A 274 8.59 -13.42 9.96
CA ILE A 274 9.13 -12.12 10.38
C ILE A 274 8.06 -11.33 11.13
N PRO A 275 8.35 -10.82 12.36
CA PRO A 275 7.48 -9.89 13.06
C PRO A 275 7.25 -8.63 12.24
N ALA A 276 5.99 -8.27 12.00
CA ALA A 276 5.62 -7.07 11.26
C ALA A 276 6.25 -5.81 11.87
N ALA A 277 6.23 -5.71 13.20
CA ALA A 277 6.80 -4.59 13.92
C ALA A 277 8.32 -4.46 13.72
N ALA A 278 9.03 -5.57 13.49
CA ALA A 278 10.46 -5.55 13.17
C ALA A 278 10.68 -5.22 11.68
N PHE A 279 9.87 -5.80 10.79
CA PHE A 279 9.93 -5.54 9.35
C PHE A 279 9.74 -4.05 9.03
N LEU A 280 8.70 -3.42 9.58
CA LEU A 280 8.37 -2.01 9.33
C LEU A 280 9.51 -1.05 9.74
N MET A 281 10.26 -1.38 10.79
CA MET A 281 11.39 -0.56 11.25
C MET A 281 12.60 -0.63 10.32
N LEU A 282 12.75 -1.72 9.55
CA LEU A 282 13.83 -1.91 8.59
C LEU A 282 13.52 -1.26 7.24
N THR A 283 12.24 -1.18 6.89
CA THR A 283 11.77 -0.68 5.59
C THR A 283 11.44 0.81 5.56
N GLY A 284 11.38 1.46 6.73
CA GLY A 284 11.06 2.88 6.88
C GLY A 284 12.24 3.83 6.76
#